data_AF-X1TX36-F1
#
_entry.id   AF-X1TX36-F1
#
_cell.length_a   1.000
_cell.length_b   1.000
_cell.length_c   1.000
_cell.angle_alpha   90.00
_cell.angle_beta   90.00
_cell.angle_gamma   90.00
#
_symmetry.space_group_name_H-M   'P 1'
#
loop_
_entity.id
_entity.type
_entity.pdbx_description
1 polymer ?
#
loop_
_entity_poly.entity_id
_entity_poly.type
_entity_poly.pdbx_seq_one_letter_code
_entity_poly.pdbx_strand_id
1 'polypeptide(L)' 'QMKGSVALLTSGDMHEQTRGMVTNILGAEAAQMLKATVVLKVEEIYSVTPGPEAGKRIA' A
#
# COMPACT_ATOMS: atom_id res chain seq x y z
N GLN A 1 -6.90 1.68 -11.52
CA GLN A 1 -5.61 0.98 -11.66
C GLN A 1 -4.52 2.00 -11.35
N MET A 2 -3.46 1.58 -10.67
CA MET A 2 -2.35 2.48 -10.28
C MET A 2 -1.05 1.93 -10.83
N LYS A 3 -0.15 2.83 -11.22
CA LYS A 3 1.23 2.51 -11.61
C LYS A 3 2.17 3.38 -10.80
N GLY A 4 3.31 2.81 -10.45
CA GLY A 4 4.33 3.49 -9.67
C GLY A 4 5.45 2.56 -9.26
N SER A 5 6.27 3.03 -8.32
CA SER A 5 7.40 2.30 -7.77
C SER A 5 7.11 1.78 -6.37
N VAL A 6 7.68 0.63 -6.04
CA VAL A 6 7.50 -0.04 -4.75
C VAL A 6 8.81 -0.08 -3.99
N ALA A 7 8.76 0.25 -2.71
CA ALA A 7 9.83 0.00 -1.76
C ALA A 7 9.37 -1.02 -0.70
N LEU A 8 10.27 -1.93 -0.35
CA LEU A 8 10.08 -2.87 0.75
C LEU A 8 10.88 -2.36 1.96
N LEU A 9 10.18 -2.05 3.04
CA LEU A 9 10.78 -1.59 4.29
C LEU A 9 10.66 -2.67 5.36
N THR A 10 11.76 -2.98 6.02
CA THR A 10 11.78 -3.93 7.16
C THR A 10 11.99 -3.24 8.50
N SER A 11 12.16 -1.92 8.49
CA SER A 11 12.37 -1.07 9.67
C SER A 11 12.06 0.40 9.36
N GLY A 12 12.08 1.26 10.39
CA GLY A 12 11.82 2.69 10.29
C GLY A 12 10.36 3.07 10.58
N ASP A 13 10.10 4.38 10.63
CA ASP A 13 8.84 4.93 11.13
C ASP A 13 7.60 4.37 10.43
N MET A 14 7.63 4.24 9.10
CA MET A 14 6.51 3.66 8.33
C MET A 14 6.29 2.18 8.65
N HIS A 15 7.35 1.43 8.95
CA HIS A 15 7.22 0.03 9.34
C HIS A 15 6.58 -0.11 10.72
N GLU A 16 6.98 0.72 11.68
CA GLU A 16 6.41 0.72 13.03
C GLU A 16 4.96 1.21 13.06
N GLN A 17 4.63 2.23 12.26
CA GLN A 17 3.24 2.65 12.07
C GLN A 17 2.38 1.52 11.49
N THR A 18 2.91 0.77 10.52
CA THR A 18 2.21 -0.40 9.95
C THR A 18 2.03 -1.49 11.00
N ARG A 19 3.05 -1.77 11.82
CA ARG A 19 2.96 -2.72 12.93
C ARG A 19 1.88 -2.31 13.93
N GLY A 20 1.78 -1.02 14.26
CA GLY A 20 0.70 -0.47 15.08
C GLY A 20 -0.69 -0.66 14.44
N MET A 21 -0.83 -0.37 13.15
CA MET A 21 -2.08 -0.59 12.41
C MET A 21 -2.49 -2.07 12.41
N VAL A 22 -1.55 -2.98 12.13
CA VAL A 22 -1.78 -4.43 12.16
C VAL A 22 -2.18 -4.87 13.57
N THR A 23 -1.52 -4.36 14.61
CA THR A 23 -1.87 -4.65 16.01
C THR A 23 -3.32 -4.28 16.30
N ASN A 24 -3.77 -3.12 15.83
CA ASN A 24 -5.13 -2.63 16.09
C ASN A 24 -6.20 -3.38 15.32
N ILE A 25 -5.92 -3.82 14.08
CA ILE A 25 -6.90 -4.47 13.21
C ILE A 25 -6.93 -5.99 13.44
N LEU A 26 -5.77 -6.61 13.63
CA LEU A 26 -5.57 -8.06 13.62
C LEU A 26 -4.99 -8.62 14.93
N GLY A 27 -4.63 -7.76 15.89
CA GLY A 27 -4.06 -8.15 17.17
C GLY A 27 -2.53 -8.23 17.20
N ALA A 28 -1.99 -8.33 18.41
CA ALA A 28 -0.54 -8.29 18.66
C ALA A 28 0.23 -9.48 18.05
N GLU A 29 -0.38 -10.67 17.99
CA GLU A 29 0.24 -11.85 17.39
C GLU A 29 0.50 -11.64 15.88
N ALA A 30 -0.49 -11.11 15.15
CA ALA A 30 -0.35 -10.78 13.73
C ALA A 30 0.73 -9.71 13.51
N ALA A 31 0.84 -8.74 14.42
CA ALA A 31 1.86 -7.71 14.35
C ALA A 31 3.27 -8.28 14.56
N GLN A 32 3.46 -9.27 15.45
CA GLN A 32 4.74 -9.95 15.61
C GLN A 32 5.16 -10.75 14.37
N MET A 33 4.18 -11.23 13.59
CA MET A 33 4.42 -11.91 12.32
C MET A 33 4.76 -10.98 11.15
N LEU A 34 4.54 -9.66 11.28
CA LEU A 34 4.85 -8.68 10.23
C LEU A 34 6.35 -8.68 9.88
N LYS A 35 6.66 -9.03 8.63
CA LYS A 35 8.05 -9.14 8.13
C LYS A 35 8.53 -7.90 7.37
N ALA A 36 7.62 -7.21 6.70
CA ALA A 36 7.93 -6.04 5.90
C ALA A 36 6.70 -5.18 5.68
N THR A 37 6.95 -3.91 5.37
CA THR A 37 5.97 -2.93 4.91
C THR A 37 6.25 -2.61 3.45
N VAL A 38 5.20 -2.68 2.63
CA VAL A 38 5.27 -2.29 1.22
C VAL A 38 4.83 -0.83 1.12
N VAL A 39 5.70 0.03 0.62
CA VAL A 39 5.38 1.43 0.32
C VAL A 39 5.28 1.57 -1.20
N LEU A 40 4.09 1.95 -1.67
CA LEU A 40 3.84 2.23 -3.09
C LEU A 40 3.87 3.75 -3.30
N LYS A 41 4.84 4.24 -4.06
CA LYS A 41 4.81 5.60 -4.61
C LYS A 41 3.97 5.58 -5.87
N VAL A 42 2.77 6.15 -5.81
CA VAL A 42 1.88 6.26 -6.97
C VAL A 42 2.37 7.37 -7.89
N GLU A 43 2.52 7.07 -9.18
CA GLU A 43 2.98 8.00 -10.21
C GLU A 43 1.89 8.27 -11.25
N GLU A 44 1.03 7.28 -11.50
CA GLU A 44 -0.06 7.39 -12.45
C GLU A 44 -1.28 6.62 -11.92
N ILE A 45 -2.47 7.19 -12.11
CA ILE A 45 -3.76 6.58 -11.78
C ILE A 45 -4.61 6.53 -13.05
N TYR A 46 -5.24 5.38 -13.27
CA TYR A 46 -6.07 5.08 -14.43
C TYR A 46 -7.48 4.70 -14.00
N SER A 47 -8.47 5.21 -14.75
CA SER A 47 -9.88 4.85 -14.59
C SER A 47 -10.10 3.37 -14.89
N VAL A 48 -10.86 2.70 -14.02
CA VAL A 48 -11.32 1.31 -14.21
C VAL A 48 -12.82 1.24 -14.47
N THR A 49 -13.49 2.39 -14.55
CA THR A 49 -14.92 2.49 -14.84
C THR A 49 -15.18 2.01 -16.26
N PRO A 50 -16.05 0.99 -16.47
CA PRO A 50 -16.40 0.53 -17.80
C PRO A 50 -16.99 1.66 -18.65
N GLY A 51 -16.61 1.71 -19.93
CA GLY A 51 -17.09 2.71 -20.89
C GLY A 51 -15.96 3.48 -21.58
N PRO A 52 -16.26 4.61 -22.23
CA PRO A 52 -15.29 5.36 -23.04
C PRO A 52 -14.07 5.88 -22.26
N GLU A 53 -14.18 6.00 -20.94
CA GLU A 53 -13.10 6.46 -20.07
C GLU A 53 -12.27 5.32 -19.47
N ALA A 54 -12.58 4.06 -19.76
CA ALA A 54 -11.83 2.92 -19.25
C ALA A 54 -10.37 2.98 -19.69
N GLY A 55 -9.43 2.83 -18.75
CA GLY A 55 -8.01 2.86 -19.02
C GLY A 55 -7.42 4.25 -19.27
N LYS A 56 -8.19 5.33 -19.16
CA LYS A 56 -7.65 6.69 -19.26
C LYS A 56 -6.96 7.11 -17.97
N ARG A 57 -5.85 7.85 -18.11
CA ARG A 57 -5.13 8.45 -16.99
C ARG A 57 -5.96 9.57 -16.38
N ILE A 58 -6.11 9.56 -15.06
CA ILE A 58 -6.88 10.53 -14.29
C ILE A 58 -6.05 11.28 -13.24
N ALA A 59 -4.84 10.79 -12.93
CA ALA A 59 -3.80 11.49 -12.19
C ALA A 59 -2.42 10.93 -12.59
#